data_AF-A0A920JM95-F1
#
_entry.id   AF-A0A920JM95-F1
#
_cell.length_a   1.000
_cell.length_b   1.000
_cell.length_c   1.000
_cell.angle_alpha   90.00
_cell.angle_beta   90.00
_cell.angle_gamma   90.00
#
_symmetry.space_group_name_H-M   'P 1'
#
loop_
_entity.id
_entity.type
_entity.pdbx_description
1 polymer ?
#
loop_
_entity_poly.entity_id
_entity_poly.type
_entity_poly.pdbx_seq_one_letter_code
_entity_poly.pdbx_strand_id
1 'polypeptide(L)'
;MQLTLLGVNFFLITIISREYGAEIYGEYAASKSLSVLIGTATVLSLALVVTKLRAQNVGFKNSLFANSYFLVLRNLALALATIFPLTILFGRDYPITAIFLIGFVFNEMIHIALAYFQADGNFVITSKQIIVRTILYGFGAWIIVN
;
A
#
# COMPACT_ATOMS: atom_id res chain seq x y z
N MET A 1 8.69 17.92 1.54
CA MET A 1 8.43 16.46 1.49
C MET A 1 7.77 16.04 0.17
N GLN A 2 6.63 16.61 -0.23
CA GLN A 2 5.97 16.26 -1.50
C GLN A 2 6.79 16.59 -2.76
N LEU A 3 7.45 17.75 -2.82
CA LEU A 3 8.32 18.12 -3.94
C LEU A 3 9.53 17.19 -4.09
N THR A 4 10.09 16.73 -2.97
CA THR A 4 11.21 15.78 -2.94
C THR A 4 10.78 14.41 -3.47
N LEU A 5 9.61 13.92 -3.04
CA LEU A 5 9.02 12.68 -3.56
C LEU A 5 8.68 12.78 -5.05
N LEU A 6 8.19 13.94 -5.49
CA LEU A 6 7.94 14.20 -6.90
C LEU A 6 9.23 14.13 -7.72
N GLY A 7 10.31 14.74 -7.22
CA GLY A 7 11.64 14.67 -7.83
C GLY A 7 12.17 13.24 -7.90
N VAL A 8 12.11 12.48 -6.81
CA VAL A 8 12.54 11.07 -6.76
C VAL A 8 11.73 10.21 -7.73
N ASN A 9 10.41 10.36 -7.76
CA ASN A 9 9.56 9.65 -8.71
C ASN A 9 9.90 10.02 -10.16
N PHE A 10 10.12 11.30 -10.46
CA PHE A 10 10.51 11.74 -11.80
C PHE A 10 11.82 11.08 -12.27
N PHE A 11 12.84 11.02 -11.40
CA PHE A 11 14.10 10.35 -11.70
C PHE A 11 13.94 8.85 -11.89
N LEU A 12 13.21 8.17 -11.01
CA LEU A 12 12.95 6.73 -11.14
C LEU A 12 12.23 6.39 -12.44
N ILE A 13 11.21 7.17 -12.80
CA ILE A 13 10.47 7.00 -14.06
C ILE A 13 11.42 7.16 -15.25
N THR A 14 12.27 8.20 -15.21
CA THR A 14 13.23 8.49 -16.27
C THR A 14 14.26 7.37 -16.42
N ILE A 15 14.79 6.84 -15.32
CA ILE A 15 15.79 5.75 -15.32
C ILE A 15 15.15 4.47 -15.86
N ILE A 16 14.01 4.05 -15.28
CA ILE A 16 13.32 2.81 -15.69
C ILE A 16 12.90 2.88 -17.16
N SER A 17 12.35 4.03 -17.61
CA SER A 17 11.97 4.22 -19.01
C SER A 17 13.17 4.21 -19.96
N ARG A 18 14.36 4.59 -19.49
CA ARG A 18 15.59 4.58 -20.30
C ARG A 18 16.22 3.20 -20.37
N GLU A 19 16.20 2.43 -19.28
CA GLU A 19 16.80 1.09 -19.21
C GLU A 19 15.91 0.01 -19.82
N TYR A 20 14.61 0.05 -19.51
CA TYR A 20 13.65 -0.98 -19.91
C TYR A 20 12.70 -0.53 -21.02
N GLY A 21 12.77 0.73 -21.44
CA GLY A 21 11.91 1.28 -22.49
C GLY A 21 10.53 1.76 -21.98
N ALA A 22 9.92 2.64 -22.76
CA ALA A 22 8.66 3.30 -22.41
C ALA A 22 7.45 2.33 -22.37
N GLU A 23 7.49 1.26 -23.17
CA GLU A 23 6.43 0.26 -23.23
C GLU A 23 6.35 -0.57 -21.94
N ILE A 24 7.49 -1.12 -21.49
CA ILE A 24 7.58 -1.89 -20.24
C ILE A 24 7.24 -1.01 -19.04
N TYR A 25 7.72 0.24 -19.01
CA TYR A 25 7.33 1.19 -17.96
C TYR A 25 5.82 1.49 -17.99
N GLY A 26 5.24 1.65 -19.18
CA GLY A 26 3.81 1.91 -19.35
C GLY A 26 2.95 0.78 -18.80
N GLU A 27 3.34 -0.47 -19.06
CA GLU A 27 2.68 -1.65 -18.50
C GLU A 27 2.82 -1.71 -16.97
N TYR A 28 4.04 -1.53 -16.45
CA TYR A 28 4.31 -1.45 -15.01
C TYR A 28 3.42 -0.38 -14.33
N ALA A 29 3.37 0.83 -14.89
CA ALA A 29 2.64 1.95 -14.32
C ALA A 29 1.13 1.72 -14.32
N ALA A 30 0.61 1.14 -15.41
CA ALA A 30 -0.81 0.83 -15.53
C ALA A 30 -1.24 -0.31 -14.58
N SER A 31 -0.44 -1.39 -14.48
CA SER A 31 -0.67 -2.46 -13.53
C SER A 31 -0.66 -1.94 -12.09
N LYS A 32 0.33 -1.11 -11.73
CA LYS A 32 0.39 -0.45 -10.42
C LYS A 32 -0.85 0.42 -10.16
N SER A 33 -1.31 1.17 -11.14
CA SER A 33 -2.50 2.03 -11.01
C SER A 33 -3.77 1.23 -10.73
N LEU A 34 -3.99 0.13 -11.47
CA LEU A 34 -5.12 -0.77 -11.25
C LEU A 34 -5.10 -1.39 -9.83
N SER A 35 -3.92 -1.82 -9.39
CA SER A 35 -3.73 -2.37 -8.05
C SER A 35 -4.01 -1.34 -6.95
N VAL A 36 -3.60 -0.08 -7.13
CA VAL A 36 -3.88 1.00 -6.17
C VAL A 36 -5.38 1.29 -6.09
N LEU A 37 -6.09 1.30 -7.22
CA LEU A 37 -7.54 1.52 -7.26
C LEU A 37 -8.29 0.44 -6.45
N ILE A 38 -8.03 -0.83 -6.76
CA ILE A 38 -8.65 -1.96 -6.08
C ILE A 38 -8.20 -2.05 -4.61
N GLY A 39 -6.92 -1.80 -4.35
CA GLY A 39 -6.35 -1.78 -3.01
C GLY A 39 -6.99 -0.72 -2.11
N THR A 40 -7.27 0.47 -2.65
CA THR A 40 -7.95 1.54 -1.91
C THR A 40 -9.36 1.12 -1.48
N ALA A 41 -10.11 0.49 -2.38
CA ALA A 41 -11.42 -0.06 -2.06
C ALA A 41 -11.34 -1.22 -1.04
N THR A 42 -10.30 -2.04 -1.13
CA THR A 42 -10.05 -3.19 -0.24
C THR A 42 -9.85 -2.77 1.21
N VAL A 43 -9.10 -1.68 1.43
CA VAL A 43 -8.68 -1.19 2.75
C VAL A 43 -9.74 -0.31 3.42
N LEU A 44 -10.70 0.23 2.66
CA LEU A 44 -11.83 1.04 3.18
C LEU A 44 -11.40 2.25 4.04
N SER A 45 -10.19 2.79 3.82
CA SER A 45 -9.61 3.85 4.66
C SER A 45 -9.62 3.51 6.17
N LEU A 46 -9.46 2.23 6.52
CA LEU A 46 -9.57 1.75 7.91
C LEU A 46 -8.59 2.43 8.87
N ALA A 47 -7.44 2.92 8.40
CA ALA A 47 -6.51 3.68 9.23
C ALA A 47 -7.19 4.91 9.87
N LEU A 48 -7.96 5.68 9.10
CA LEU A 48 -8.69 6.85 9.59
C LEU A 48 -9.81 6.45 10.56
N VAL A 49 -10.53 5.38 10.23
CA VAL A 49 -11.59 4.82 11.08
C VAL A 49 -11.03 4.38 12.43
N VAL A 50 -9.86 3.72 12.43
CA VAL A 50 -9.18 3.26 13.64
C VAL A 50 -8.76 4.42 14.52
N THR A 51 -8.13 5.46 13.96
CA THR A 51 -7.77 6.66 14.72
C THR A 51 -8.99 7.31 15.36
N LYS A 52 -10.07 7.50 14.60
CA LYS A 52 -11.28 8.17 15.09
C LYS A 52 -11.96 7.39 16.21
N LEU A 53 -12.20 6.10 16.01
CA LEU A 53 -12.92 5.28 16.99
C LEU A 53 -12.10 5.05 18.25
N ARG A 54 -10.76 4.90 18.13
CA ARG A 54 -9.89 4.78 19.30
C ARG A 54 -9.92 6.05 20.15
N ALA A 55 -9.90 7.23 19.52
CA ALA A 55 -10.03 8.52 20.21
C ALA A 55 -11.39 8.73 20.90
N GLN A 56 -12.45 8.08 20.42
CA GLN A 56 -13.81 8.20 20.98
C GLN A 56 -14.10 7.27 22.18
N ASN A 57 -13.10 6.53 22.67
CA ASN A 57 -13.17 5.66 23.85
C ASN A 57 -14.37 4.69 23.86
N VAL A 58 -14.76 4.18 22.69
CA VAL A 58 -15.86 3.20 22.51
C VAL A 58 -15.53 1.84 23.14
N GLY A 59 -16.55 1.12 23.61
CA GLY A 59 -16.41 -0.14 24.35
C GLY A 59 -15.66 -1.26 23.61
N PHE A 60 -15.64 -1.23 22.28
CA PHE A 60 -14.93 -2.20 21.43
C PHE A 60 -13.52 -1.77 21.01
N LYS A 61 -12.94 -0.75 21.66
CA LYS A 61 -11.62 -0.19 21.30
C LYS A 61 -10.48 -1.21 21.24
N ASN A 62 -10.53 -2.28 22.05
CA ASN A 62 -9.45 -3.27 22.15
C ASN A 62 -9.50 -4.33 21.03
N SER A 63 -10.67 -4.56 20.42
CA SER A 63 -10.82 -5.47 19.28
C SER A 63 -10.67 -4.76 17.93
N LEU A 64 -10.57 -3.43 17.95
CA LEU A 64 -10.61 -2.59 16.75
C LEU A 64 -9.44 -2.85 15.79
N PHE A 65 -8.24 -3.09 16.33
CA PHE A 65 -7.07 -3.44 15.55
C PHE A 65 -7.23 -4.80 14.85
N ALA A 66 -7.56 -5.85 15.61
CA ALA A 66 -7.74 -7.20 15.09
C ALA A 66 -8.87 -7.28 14.05
N ASN A 67 -9.99 -6.61 14.30
CA ASN A 67 -11.12 -6.56 13.36
C ASN A 67 -10.74 -5.85 12.06
N SER A 68 -9.98 -4.74 12.14
CA SER A 68 -9.54 -4.02 10.95
C SER A 68 -8.61 -4.88 10.10
N TYR A 69 -7.66 -5.58 10.72
CA TYR A 69 -6.76 -6.50 10.02
C TYR A 69 -7.51 -7.66 9.37
N PHE A 70 -8.44 -8.28 10.10
CA PHE A 70 -9.26 -9.36 9.57
C PHE A 70 -10.08 -8.92 8.36
N LEU A 71 -10.71 -7.73 8.43
CA LEU A 71 -11.47 -7.18 7.31
C LEU A 71 -10.60 -6.93 6.08
N VAL A 72 -9.42 -6.34 6.26
CA VAL A 72 -8.48 -6.10 5.15
C VAL A 72 -8.05 -7.42 4.50
N LEU A 73 -7.66 -8.42 5.28
CA LEU A 73 -7.24 -9.72 4.75
C LEU A 73 -8.36 -10.46 4.04
N ARG A 74 -9.58 -10.43 4.58
CA ARG A 74 -10.77 -10.98 3.92
C ARG A 74 -11.04 -10.28 2.59
N ASN A 75 -10.99 -8.95 2.59
CA ASN A 75 -11.23 -8.18 1.38
C ASN A 75 -10.11 -8.39 0.35
N LEU A 76 -8.86 -8.60 0.77
CA LEU A 76 -7.75 -8.92 -0.12
C LEU A 76 -8.00 -10.23 -0.88
N ALA A 77 -8.54 -11.25 -0.23
CA ALA A 77 -8.90 -12.50 -0.91
C ALA A 77 -9.93 -12.25 -2.02
N LEU A 78 -10.97 -11.45 -1.74
CA LEU A 78 -11.97 -11.05 -2.74
C LEU A 78 -11.36 -10.17 -3.84
N ALA A 79 -10.46 -9.26 -3.49
CA ALA A 79 -9.77 -8.39 -4.41
C ALA A 79 -8.88 -9.17 -5.38
N LEU A 80 -8.16 -10.19 -4.91
CA LEU A 80 -7.37 -11.08 -5.77
C LEU A 80 -8.25 -11.88 -6.73
N ALA A 81 -9.40 -12.37 -6.27
CA ALA A 81 -10.36 -13.02 -7.16
C ALA A 81 -10.95 -12.05 -8.21
N THR A 82 -11.18 -10.79 -7.82
CA THR A 82 -11.75 -9.77 -8.70
C THR A 82 -10.73 -9.19 -9.67
N ILE A 83 -9.45 -9.11 -9.29
CA ILE A 83 -8.41 -8.51 -10.13
C ILE A 83 -8.08 -9.40 -11.33
N PHE A 84 -8.26 -10.71 -11.22
CA PHE A 84 -8.06 -11.64 -12.33
C PHE A 84 -8.91 -11.30 -13.58
N PRO A 85 -10.25 -11.24 -13.52
CA PRO A 85 -11.04 -10.84 -14.70
C PRO A 85 -10.78 -9.39 -15.14
N LEU A 86 -10.44 -8.48 -14.21
CA LEU A 86 -10.12 -7.10 -14.57
C LEU A 86 -8.80 -6.99 -15.35
N THR A 87 -7.80 -7.80 -15.00
CA THR A 87 -6.53 -7.83 -15.74
C THR A 87 -6.73 -8.31 -17.17
N ILE A 88 -7.63 -9.27 -17.40
CA ILE A 88 -8.02 -9.69 -18.76
C ILE A 88 -8.75 -8.57 -19.49
N LEU A 89 -9.75 -7.95 -18.85
CA LEU A 89 -10.56 -6.87 -19.44
C LEU A 89 -9.72 -5.67 -19.87
N PHE A 90 -8.72 -5.30 -19.06
CA PHE A 90 -7.86 -4.13 -19.30
C PHE A 90 -6.54 -4.46 -20.01
N GLY A 91 -6.33 -5.72 -20.42
CA GLY A 91 -5.10 -6.16 -21.08
C GLY A 91 -3.85 -5.93 -20.23
N ARG A 92 -3.86 -6.40 -18.98
CA ARG A 92 -2.77 -6.21 -18.01
C ARG A 92 -2.19 -7.55 -17.57
N ASP A 93 -0.90 -7.54 -17.27
CA ASP A 93 -0.23 -8.67 -16.63
C ASP A 93 -0.78 -8.91 -15.22
N TYR A 94 -1.39 -10.09 -15.03
CA TYR A 94 -1.98 -10.48 -13.76
C TYR A 94 -0.93 -10.63 -12.64
N PRO A 95 0.16 -11.40 -12.81
CA PRO A 95 1.20 -11.54 -11.78
C PRO A 95 1.72 -10.20 -11.22
N ILE A 96 2.08 -9.26 -12.08
CA ILE A 96 2.59 -7.94 -11.70
C ILE A 96 1.53 -7.15 -10.95
N THR A 97 0.30 -7.13 -11.47
CA THR A 97 -0.84 -6.42 -10.85
C THR A 97 -1.16 -7.01 -9.46
N ALA A 98 -1.13 -8.34 -9.31
CA ALA A 98 -1.36 -9.00 -8.04
C ALA A 98 -0.27 -8.69 -7.00
N ILE A 99 1.01 -8.67 -7.40
CA ILE A 99 2.12 -8.30 -6.52
C ILE A 99 1.96 -6.86 -6.02
N PHE A 100 1.61 -5.92 -6.90
CA PHE A 100 1.35 -4.53 -6.47
C PHE A 100 0.16 -4.42 -5.53
N LEU A 101 -0.91 -5.19 -5.77
CA LEU A 101 -2.08 -5.19 -4.90
C LEU A 101 -1.72 -5.66 -3.48
N ILE A 102 -1.01 -6.79 -3.40
CA ILE A 102 -0.54 -7.34 -2.13
C ILE A 102 0.36 -6.32 -1.43
N GLY A 103 1.38 -5.79 -2.12
CA GLY A 103 2.30 -4.80 -1.56
C GLY A 103 1.58 -3.53 -1.07
N PHE A 104 0.58 -3.05 -1.81
CA PHE A 104 -0.25 -1.92 -1.41
C PHE A 104 -1.04 -2.23 -0.14
N VAL A 105 -1.71 -3.38 -0.08
CA VAL A 105 -2.53 -3.76 1.08
C VAL A 105 -1.65 -3.94 2.33
N PHE A 106 -0.47 -4.56 2.20
CA PHE A 106 0.49 -4.66 3.30
C PHE A 106 0.95 -3.27 3.79
N ASN A 107 1.23 -2.34 2.87
CA ASN A 107 1.55 -0.96 3.24
C ASN A 107 0.43 -0.31 4.06
N GLU A 108 -0.82 -0.51 3.65
CA GLU A 108 -1.97 0.03 4.37
C GLU A 108 -2.19 -0.63 5.74
N MET A 109 -1.90 -1.92 5.88
CA MET A 109 -1.94 -2.57 7.20
C MET A 109 -0.92 -1.93 8.16
N ILE A 110 0.27 -1.56 7.68
CA ILE A 110 1.24 -0.78 8.48
C ILE A 110 0.64 0.57 8.88
N HIS A 111 -0.05 1.27 7.98
CA HIS A 111 -0.74 2.53 8.30
C HIS A 111 -1.84 2.35 9.35
N ILE A 112 -2.58 1.25 9.33
CA ILE A 112 -3.57 0.91 10.37
C ILE A 112 -2.89 0.70 11.73
N ALA A 113 -1.75 0.00 11.78
CA ALA A 113 -0.99 -0.15 13.02
C ALA A 113 -0.45 1.19 13.55
N LEU A 114 0.09 2.02 12.67
CA LEU A 114 0.55 3.35 13.02
C LEU A 114 -0.59 4.19 13.60
N ALA A 115 -1.73 4.21 12.92
CA ALA A 115 -2.94 4.90 13.34
C ALA A 115 -3.43 4.44 14.73
N TYR A 116 -3.36 3.14 15.00
CA TYR A 116 -3.74 2.57 16.29
C TYR A 116 -2.82 3.05 17.43
N PHE A 117 -1.50 2.96 17.24
CA PHE A 117 -0.55 3.38 18.29
C PHE A 117 -0.46 4.91 18.45
N GLN A 118 -0.63 5.68 17.37
CA GLN A 118 -0.69 7.15 17.44
C GLN A 118 -1.91 7.64 18.21
N ALA A 119 -3.06 7.00 18.04
CA ALA A 119 -4.27 7.37 18.78
C ALA A 119 -4.12 7.17 20.31
N ASP A 120 -3.26 6.25 20.74
CA ASP A 120 -2.89 6.03 22.14
C ASP A 120 -1.70 6.91 22.61
N GLY A 121 -1.23 7.84 21.78
CA GLY A 121 -0.11 8.73 22.10
C GLY A 121 1.28 8.09 22.01
N ASN A 122 1.41 6.88 21.47
CA ASN A 122 2.69 6.17 21.36
C ASN A 122 3.43 6.54 20.07
N PHE A 123 4.05 7.73 20.07
CA PHE A 123 4.82 8.26 18.94
C PHE A 123 6.17 7.54 18.72
N VAL A 124 6.71 6.86 19.74
CA VAL A 124 8.01 6.17 19.65
C VAL A 124 7.90 4.90 18.81
N ILE A 125 6.88 4.07 19.06
CA ILE A 125 6.65 2.85 18.28
C ILE A 125 6.34 3.19 16.83
N THR A 126 5.55 4.23 16.60
CA THR A 126 5.20 4.66 15.24
C THR A 126 6.37 5.23 14.47
N SER A 127 7.25 6.00 15.12
CA SER A 127 8.49 6.47 14.50
C SER A 127 9.42 5.32 14.09
N LYS A 128 9.57 4.30 14.93
CA LYS A 128 10.37 3.10 14.61
C LYS A 128 9.80 2.33 13.42
N GLN A 129 8.49 2.16 13.36
CA GLN A 129 7.81 1.48 12.24
C GLN A 129 7.97 2.25 10.92
N ILE A 130 7.91 3.58 10.95
CA ILE A 130 8.16 4.43 9.77
C ILE A 130 9.60 4.25 9.27
N ILE A 131 10.59 4.22 10.15
CA ILE A 131 12.00 4.02 9.79
C ILE A 131 12.21 2.66 9.12
N VAL A 132 11.68 1.58 9.70
CA VAL A 132 11.77 0.23 9.13
C VAL A 132 11.12 0.17 7.74
N ARG A 133 9.94 0.78 7.58
CA ARG A 133 9.24 0.90 6.29
C ARG A 133 10.09 1.62 5.25
N THR A 134 10.72 2.75 5.61
CA THR A 134 11.59 3.50 4.70
C THR A 134 12.82 2.70 4.27
N ILE A 135 13.44 1.96 5.19
CA ILE A 135 14.58 1.08 4.88
C ILE A 135 14.16 -0.04 3.92
N LEU A 136 13.05 -0.72 4.18
CA LEU A 136 12.53 -1.78 3.31
C LEU A 136 12.18 -1.27 1.90
N TYR A 137 11.57 -0.09 1.80
CA TYR A 137 11.31 0.54 0.49
C TYR A 137 12.60 0.91 -0.24
N GLY A 138 13.56 1.51 0.45
CA GLY A 138 14.85 1.86 -0.15
C GLY A 138 15.62 0.63 -0.63
N PHE A 139 15.59 -0.46 0.14
CA PHE A 139 16.24 -1.72 -0.20
C PHE A 139 15.54 -2.44 -1.37
N GLY A 140 14.20 -2.47 -1.36
CA GLY A 140 13.42 -3.04 -2.47
C GLY A 140 13.63 -2.29 -3.79
N ALA A 141 13.70 -0.96 -3.74
CA ALA A 141 14.03 -0.15 -4.92
C ALA A 141 15.46 -0.42 -5.43
N TRP A 142 16.43 -0.61 -4.53
CA TRP A 142 17.81 -0.95 -4.88
C TRP A 142 17.94 -2.31 -5.59
N ILE A 143 17.18 -3.32 -5.15
CA ILE A 143 17.13 -4.65 -5.81
C ILE A 143 16.51 -4.59 -7.20
N ILE A 144 15.57 -3.67 -7.45
CA ILE A 144 14.93 -3.56 -8.78
C ILE A 144 15.87 -2.90 -9.80
N VAL A 145 16.80 -2.06 -9.34
CA VAL A 145 17.69 -1.25 -10.19
C VAL A 145 19.07 -1.91 -10.40
N ASN A 146 19.46 -2.92 -9.62
CA ASN A 146 20.71 -3.68 -9.81
C ASN A 146 20.41 -5.14 -10.16
#